data_AF-A0A1M6TED8-F1
#
_entry.id   AF-A0A1M6TED8-F1
#
_cell.length_a   1.000
_cell.length_b   1.000
_cell.length_c   1.000
_cell.angle_alpha   90.00
_cell.angle_beta   90.00
_cell.angle_gamma   90.00
#
_symmetry.space_group_name_H-M   'P 1'
#
loop_
_entity.id
_entity.type
_entity.pdbx_description
1 polymer ?
#
loop_
_entity_poly.entity_id
_entity_poly.type
_entity_poly.pdbx_seq_one_letter_code
_entity_poly.pdbx_strand_id
1 'polypeptide(L)'
;MKNSVLKSLLIFVVMSLLNAQFSEWILYFLKERSDGVAMVPIGVLVECLIVTVISFITILIFRKNYDSVLKMAVLFEIIYIITLMISGTNPLQYFFNKGDAEFLALFLYINSLIVLFILFLFDLLYSKIILSKSRN
;
A
#
# COMPACT_ATOMS: atom_id res chain seq x y z
N MET A 1 -19.11 15.68 -4.70
CA MET A 1 -18.07 16.52 -4.04
C MET A 1 -17.70 16.07 -2.63
N LYS A 2 -18.63 15.77 -1.70
CA LYS A 2 -18.29 15.23 -0.35
C LYS A 2 -17.68 13.82 -0.36
N ASN A 3 -17.92 13.04 -1.42
CA ASN A 3 -17.45 11.66 -1.51
C ASN A 3 -15.96 11.48 -1.80
N SER A 4 -15.22 12.44 -2.38
CA SER A 4 -13.81 12.18 -2.75
C SER A 4 -12.91 12.03 -1.52
N VAL A 5 -13.12 12.84 -0.49
CA VAL A 5 -12.37 12.78 0.79
C VAL A 5 -12.68 11.50 1.57
N LEU A 6 -13.96 11.09 1.61
CA LEU A 6 -14.36 9.84 2.25
C LEU A 6 -13.81 8.63 1.47
N LYS A 7 -13.88 8.68 0.13
CA LYS A 7 -13.33 7.65 -0.75
C LYS A 7 -11.82 7.52 -0.57
N SER A 8 -11.08 8.63 -0.52
CA SER A 8 -9.63 8.58 -0.33
C SER A 8 -9.27 7.95 1.01
N LEU A 9 -9.98 8.31 2.09
CA LEU A 9 -9.76 7.70 3.40
C LEU A 9 -10.01 6.19 3.37
N LEU A 10 -11.10 5.75 2.73
CA LEU A 10 -11.41 4.34 2.58
C LEU A 10 -10.32 3.59 1.78
N ILE A 11 -9.84 4.17 0.67
CA ILE A 11 -8.75 3.60 -0.13
C ILE A 11 -7.49 3.45 0.72
N PHE A 12 -7.10 4.49 1.45
CA PHE A 12 -5.91 4.46 2.29
C PHE A 12 -5.99 3.43 3.41
N VAL A 13 -7.16 3.30 4.06
CA VAL A 13 -7.38 2.26 5.07
C VAL A 13 -7.25 0.87 4.44
N VAL A 14 -7.87 0.63 3.29
CA VAL A 14 -7.79 -0.66 2.60
C VAL A 14 -6.35 -0.99 2.20
N MET A 15 -5.61 -0.04 1.62
CA MET A 15 -4.20 -0.25 1.26
C MET A 15 -3.32 -0.52 2.49
N SER A 16 -3.55 0.19 3.59
CA SER A 16 -2.81 0.01 4.84
C SER A 16 -3.01 -1.39 5.41
N LEU A 17 -4.27 -1.85 5.46
CA LEU A 17 -4.61 -3.17 5.96
C LEU A 17 -4.07 -4.29 5.06
N LEU A 18 -4.16 -4.14 3.74
CA LEU A 18 -3.61 -5.12 2.80
C LEU A 18 -2.08 -5.23 2.92
N ASN A 19 -1.37 -4.11 2.98
CA ASN A 19 0.08 -4.11 3.16
C ASN A 19 0.49 -4.81 4.46
N ALA A 20 -0.18 -4.51 5.57
CA ALA A 20 0.09 -5.15 6.86
C ALA A 20 -0.24 -6.65 6.85
N GLN A 21 -1.40 -7.03 6.30
CA GLN A 21 -1.83 -8.42 6.26
C GLN A 21 -0.92 -9.30 5.40
N PHE A 22 -0.52 -8.79 4.24
CA PHE A 22 0.44 -9.50 3.38
C PHE A 22 1.81 -9.57 4.03
N SER A 23 2.20 -8.55 4.81
CA SER A 23 3.43 -8.59 5.60
C SER A 23 3.41 -9.73 6.63
N GLU A 24 2.29 -9.92 7.32
CA GLU A 24 2.09 -11.03 8.27
C GLU A 24 2.15 -12.41 7.58
N TRP A 25 1.59 -12.55 6.38
CA TRP A 25 1.61 -13.81 5.64
C TRP A 25 3.04 -14.24 5.25
N ILE A 26 3.91 -13.29 4.92
CA ILE A 26 5.33 -13.59 4.64
C ILE A 26 6.01 -14.13 5.88
N LEU A 27 5.77 -13.51 7.05
CA LEU A 27 6.38 -13.96 8.30
C LEU A 27 5.98 -15.39 8.63
N TYR A 28 4.72 -15.74 8.37
CA TYR A 28 4.27 -17.12 8.48
C TYR A 28 5.02 -18.06 7.53
N PHE A 29 5.27 -17.62 6.29
CA PHE A 29 6.01 -18.40 5.30
C PHE A 29 7.50 -18.58 5.67
N LEU A 30 8.14 -17.53 6.17
CA LEU A 30 9.55 -17.55 6.59
C LEU A 30 9.77 -18.36 7.87
N LYS A 31 8.71 -18.74 8.60
CA LYS A 31 8.77 -19.36 9.93
C LYS A 31 9.59 -18.56 10.95
N GLU A 32 9.89 -17.31 10.65
CA GLU A 32 10.60 -16.41 11.54
C GLU A 32 9.62 -15.83 12.55
N ARG A 33 9.63 -16.41 13.76
CA ARG A 33 9.05 -15.81 14.96
C ARG A 33 10.16 -15.42 15.93
N SER A 34 11.21 -14.76 15.44
CA SER A 34 12.13 -14.06 16.34
C SER A 34 11.48 -12.76 16.80
N ASP A 35 11.74 -12.35 18.05
CA ASP A 35 10.97 -11.32 18.75
C ASP A 35 10.94 -9.95 18.04
N GLY A 36 11.92 -9.64 17.18
CA GLY A 36 11.97 -8.39 16.40
C GLY A 36 11.25 -8.44 15.05
N VAL A 37 11.31 -9.58 14.36
CA VAL A 37 10.72 -9.75 13.02
C VAL A 37 9.20 -9.90 13.11
N ALA A 38 8.69 -10.45 14.21
CA ALA A 38 7.25 -10.55 14.49
C ALA A 38 6.52 -9.19 14.54
N MET A 39 7.23 -8.09 14.77
CA MET A 39 6.66 -6.74 14.84
C MET A 39 6.53 -6.05 13.49
N VAL A 40 7.04 -6.63 12.40
CA VAL A 40 7.00 -6.04 11.06
C VAL A 40 5.59 -5.61 10.61
N PRO A 41 4.51 -6.40 10.80
CA PRO A 41 3.17 -5.99 10.37
C PRO A 41 2.69 -4.73 11.11
N ILE A 42 3.05 -4.60 12.40
CA ILE A 42 2.75 -3.40 13.19
C ILE A 42 3.59 -2.22 12.69
N GLY A 43 4.87 -2.44 12.39
CA GLY A 43 5.73 -1.42 11.78
C GLY A 43 5.17 -0.90 10.46
N VAL A 44 4.72 -1.80 9.59
CA VAL A 44 4.06 -1.47 8.32
C VAL A 44 2.78 -0.68 8.54
N LEU A 45 1.94 -1.05 9.52
CA LEU A 45 0.74 -0.26 9.86
C LEU A 45 1.08 1.16 10.30
N VAL A 46 2.09 1.32 11.17
CA VAL A 46 2.53 2.64 11.64
C VAL A 46 3.05 3.49 10.48
N GLU A 47 3.83 2.89 9.59
CA GLU A 47 4.31 3.56 8.38
C GLU A 47 3.14 3.96 7.47
N CYS A 48 2.19 3.06 7.22
CA CYS A 48 1.00 3.34 6.45
C CYS A 48 0.12 4.45 7.06
N LEU A 49 0.10 4.61 8.39
CA LEU A 49 -0.58 5.75 9.04
C LEU A 49 0.09 7.07 8.69
N ILE A 50 1.43 7.12 8.69
CA ILE A 50 2.19 8.32 8.29
C ILE A 50 1.88 8.64 6.82
N VAL A 51 1.96 7.64 5.94
CA VAL A 51 1.62 7.77 4.51
C VAL A 51 0.18 8.25 4.32
N THR A 52 -0.77 7.72 5.08
CA THR A 52 -2.17 8.11 5.04
C THR A 52 -2.32 9.59 5.37
N VAL A 53 -1.67 10.08 6.43
CA VAL A 53 -1.73 11.50 6.83
C VAL A 53 -1.17 12.40 5.73
N ILE A 54 0.01 12.09 5.20
CA ILE A 54 0.66 12.88 4.15
C ILE A 54 -0.21 12.88 2.88
N SER A 55 -0.64 11.70 2.43
CA SER A 55 -1.48 11.55 1.23
C SER A 55 -2.81 12.29 1.39
N PHE A 56 -3.41 12.23 2.57
CA PHE A 56 -4.65 12.92 2.86
C PHE A 56 -4.48 14.45 2.79
N ILE A 57 -3.41 15.00 3.38
CA ILE A 57 -3.08 16.43 3.26
C ILE A 57 -2.89 16.82 1.79
N THR A 58 -2.14 16.02 1.01
CA THR A 58 -1.93 16.26 -0.42
C THR A 58 -3.25 16.30 -1.19
N ILE A 59 -4.17 15.36 -0.93
CA ILE A 59 -5.50 15.37 -1.55
C ILE A 59 -6.30 16.60 -1.12
N LEU A 60 -6.23 17.01 0.15
CA LEU A 60 -6.95 18.19 0.64
C LEU A 60 -6.49 19.48 -0.04
N ILE A 61 -5.22 19.59 -0.42
CA ILE A 61 -4.66 20.74 -1.15
C ILE A 61 -5.02 20.66 -2.63
N PHE A 62 -4.82 19.50 -3.26
CA PHE A 62 -4.96 19.32 -4.71
C PHE A 62 -6.26 18.60 -5.11
N ARG A 63 -7.37 18.86 -4.40
CA ARG A 63 -8.64 18.11 -4.51
C ARG A 63 -9.15 17.88 -5.94
N LYS A 64 -8.95 18.86 -6.82
CA LYS A 64 -9.44 18.80 -8.21
C LYS A 64 -8.69 17.76 -9.06
N ASN A 65 -7.46 17.40 -8.68
CA ASN A 65 -6.63 16.46 -9.43
C ASN A 65 -6.89 15.00 -9.03
N TYR A 66 -7.44 14.78 -7.83
CA TYR A 66 -7.70 13.46 -7.25
C TYR A 66 -9.19 13.11 -7.29
N ASP A 67 -9.68 12.84 -8.51
CA ASP A 67 -11.07 12.50 -8.80
C ASP A 67 -11.33 10.99 -8.96
N SER A 68 -10.27 10.19 -9.16
CA SER A 68 -10.33 8.74 -9.39
C SER A 68 -9.62 7.95 -8.30
N VAL A 69 -10.11 6.73 -8.06
CA VAL A 69 -9.55 5.77 -7.10
C VAL A 69 -8.08 5.48 -7.41
N LEU A 70 -7.77 5.26 -8.68
CA LEU A 70 -6.43 4.94 -9.15
C LEU A 70 -5.42 6.06 -8.85
N LYS A 71 -5.77 7.33 -9.09
CA LYS A 71 -4.88 8.46 -8.75
C LYS A 71 -4.61 8.54 -7.25
N MET A 72 -5.61 8.23 -6.41
CA MET A 72 -5.43 8.21 -4.95
C MET A 72 -4.54 7.04 -4.52
N ALA A 73 -4.73 5.86 -5.09
CA ALA A 73 -3.91 4.68 -4.80
C ALA A 73 -2.45 4.87 -5.23
N VAL A 74 -2.21 5.45 -6.42
CA VAL A 74 -0.86 5.77 -6.90
C VAL A 74 -0.19 6.80 -6.00
N LEU A 75 -0.91 7.81 -5.51
CA LEU A 75 -0.36 8.78 -4.56
C LEU A 75 0.11 8.09 -3.27
N PHE A 76 -0.74 7.23 -2.70
CA PHE A 76 -0.40 6.46 -1.51
C PHE A 76 0.86 5.61 -1.75
N GLU A 77 0.91 4.90 -2.87
CA GLU A 77 2.04 4.05 -3.24
C GLU A 77 3.34 4.83 -3.38
N ILE A 78 3.33 5.96 -4.09
CA ILE A 78 4.52 6.81 -4.26
C ILE A 78 5.06 7.25 -2.90
N ILE A 79 4.16 7.70 -2.01
CA ILE A 79 4.56 8.16 -0.68
C ILE A 79 5.07 6.98 0.16
N TYR A 80 4.43 5.81 0.08
CA TYR A 80 4.85 4.61 0.81
C TYR A 80 6.22 4.10 0.38
N ILE A 81 6.50 4.05 -0.93
CA ILE A 81 7.82 3.68 -1.44
C ILE A 81 8.89 4.68 -0.96
N ILE A 82 8.56 5.98 -0.96
CA ILE A 82 9.48 7.01 -0.46
C ILE A 82 9.75 6.82 1.05
N THR A 83 8.73 6.52 1.86
CA THR A 83 8.93 6.28 3.30
C THR A 83 9.78 5.03 3.55
N LEU A 84 9.58 3.96 2.77
CA LEU A 84 10.40 2.74 2.85
C LEU A 84 11.87 3.02 2.50
N MET A 85 12.13 3.86 1.49
CA MET A 85 13.49 4.26 1.14
C MET A 85 14.14 5.09 2.25
N ILE A 86 13.38 6.02 2.85
CA ILE A 86 13.88 6.89 3.94
C ILE A 86 14.11 6.09 5.24
N SER A 87 13.32 5.05 5.50
CA SER A 87 13.50 4.17 6.67
C SER A 87 14.77 3.30 6.58
N GLY A 88 15.49 3.35 5.45
CA GLY A 88 16.70 2.57 5.19
C GLY A 88 16.40 1.16 4.66
N THR A 89 15.14 0.85 4.35
CA THR A 89 14.74 -0.44 3.78
C THR A 89 15.19 -0.51 2.33
N ASN A 90 16.33 -1.16 2.06
CA ASN A 90 16.89 -1.27 0.72
C ASN A 90 16.59 -2.63 0.08
N PRO A 91 15.73 -2.70 -0.95
CA PRO A 91 15.34 -3.98 -1.57
C PRO A 91 16.47 -4.60 -2.40
N LEU A 92 17.46 -3.81 -2.83
CA LEU A 92 18.57 -4.31 -3.65
C LEU A 92 19.60 -5.10 -2.83
N GLN A 93 19.64 -4.92 -1.51
CA GLN A 93 20.58 -5.64 -0.65
C GLN A 93 20.40 -7.15 -0.72
N TYR A 94 19.19 -7.65 -0.95
CA TYR A 94 18.92 -9.08 -1.09
C TYR A 94 19.73 -9.76 -2.19
N PHE A 95 20.03 -9.06 -3.29
CA PHE A 95 20.80 -9.62 -4.40
C PHE A 95 22.29 -9.76 -4.08
N PHE A 96 22.78 -9.04 -3.07
CA PHE A 96 24.17 -9.13 -2.60
C PHE A 96 24.30 -9.98 -1.34
N ASN A 97 23.30 -9.94 -0.45
CA ASN A 97 23.25 -10.70 0.79
C ASN A 97 21.89 -11.38 0.92
N LYS A 98 21.84 -12.70 0.76
CA LYS A 98 20.60 -13.49 0.74
C LYS A 98 20.14 -13.88 2.16
N GLY A 99 20.02 -12.91 3.05
CA GLY A 99 19.47 -13.10 4.38
C GLY A 99 17.95 -12.92 4.41
N ASP A 100 17.32 -13.40 5.49
CA ASP A 100 15.88 -13.33 5.69
C ASP A 100 15.40 -11.88 5.89
N ALA A 101 16.20 -11.04 6.56
CA ALA A 101 15.92 -9.62 6.72
C ALA A 101 15.94 -8.87 5.38
N GLU A 102 16.92 -9.16 4.52
CA GLU A 102 17.01 -8.58 3.19
C GLU A 102 15.89 -9.10 2.27
N PHE A 103 15.50 -10.36 2.42
CA PHE A 103 14.35 -10.92 1.70
C PHE A 103 13.05 -10.21 2.11
N LEU A 104 12.86 -9.98 3.41
CA LEU A 104 11.72 -9.23 3.93
C LEU A 104 11.71 -7.79 3.40
N ALA A 105 12.87 -7.13 3.39
CA ALA A 105 13.01 -5.80 2.81
C ALA A 105 12.60 -5.76 1.33
N LEU A 106 13.08 -6.70 0.50
CA LEU A 106 12.64 -6.82 -0.90
C LEU A 106 11.14 -7.08 -0.99
N PHE A 107 10.61 -7.96 -0.14
CA PHE A 107 9.21 -8.34 -0.19
C PHE A 107 8.30 -7.16 0.15
N LEU A 108 8.65 -6.29 1.10
CA LEU A 108 7.82 -5.10 1.42
C LEU A 108 7.53 -4.24 0.17
N TYR A 109 8.49 -4.11 -0.74
CA TYR A 109 8.30 -3.40 -2.01
C TYR A 109 7.45 -4.20 -3.01
N ILE A 110 7.68 -5.52 -3.11
CA ILE A 110 6.85 -6.38 -3.98
C ILE A 110 5.40 -6.38 -3.50
N ASN A 111 5.22 -6.43 -2.18
CA ASN A 111 3.95 -6.39 -1.49
C ASN A 111 3.16 -5.13 -1.85
N SER A 112 3.79 -3.96 -1.73
CA SER A 112 3.14 -2.68 -2.05
C SER A 112 2.67 -2.62 -3.51
N LEU A 113 3.49 -3.11 -4.45
CA LEU A 113 3.13 -3.22 -5.85
C LEU A 113 1.95 -4.19 -6.07
N ILE A 114 1.90 -5.32 -5.35
CA ILE A 114 0.77 -6.25 -5.38
C ILE A 114 -0.50 -5.57 -4.88
N VAL A 115 -0.43 -4.81 -3.77
CA VAL A 115 -1.58 -4.08 -3.22
C VAL A 115 -2.09 -3.04 -4.23
N LEU A 116 -1.21 -2.28 -4.88
CA LEU A 116 -1.59 -1.36 -5.94
C LEU A 116 -2.27 -2.08 -7.10
N PHE A 117 -1.72 -3.23 -7.52
CA PHE A 117 -2.29 -4.03 -8.60
C PHE A 117 -3.68 -4.58 -8.26
N ILE A 118 -3.90 -5.01 -7.01
CA ILE A 118 -5.22 -5.43 -6.53
C ILE A 118 -6.22 -4.29 -6.65
N LEU A 119 -5.87 -3.08 -6.18
CA LEU A 119 -6.75 -1.93 -6.31
C LEU A 119 -7.03 -1.56 -7.77
N PHE A 120 -6.02 -1.66 -8.63
CA PHE A 120 -6.19 -1.45 -10.06
C PHE A 120 -7.22 -2.42 -10.65
N LEU A 121 -7.13 -3.71 -10.33
CA LEU A 121 -8.10 -4.71 -10.78
C LEU A 121 -9.50 -4.42 -10.26
N PHE A 122 -9.65 -4.04 -8.98
CA PHE A 122 -10.95 -3.67 -8.42
C PHE A 122 -11.57 -2.45 -9.13
N ASP A 123 -10.77 -1.41 -9.41
CA ASP A 123 -11.24 -0.21 -10.11
C ASP A 123 -11.70 -0.54 -11.54
N LEU A 124 -10.96 -1.40 -12.26
CA LEU A 124 -11.36 -1.90 -13.57
C LEU A 124 -12.66 -2.72 -13.55
N LEU A 125 -12.79 -3.65 -12.60
CA LEU A 125 -13.98 -4.49 -12.46
C LEU A 125 -15.20 -3.66 -12.09
N TYR A 126 -15.05 -2.74 -11.13
CA TYR A 126 -16.12 -1.85 -10.70
C TYR A 126 -16.61 -0.96 -11.84
N SER A 127 -15.67 -0.40 -12.62
CA SER A 127 -15.99 0.42 -13.79
C SER A 127 -16.77 -0.38 -14.84
N LYS A 128 -16.35 -1.62 -15.14
CA LYS A 128 -17.06 -2.50 -16.09
C LYS A 128 -18.49 -2.84 -15.65
N ILE A 129 -18.70 -3.17 -14.36
CA ILE A 129 -20.01 -3.55 -13.82
C ILE A 129 -21.00 -2.37 -13.89
N ILE A 130 -20.56 -1.16 -13.57
CA ILE A 130 -21.41 0.04 -13.69
C ILE A 130 -21.76 0.31 -15.15
N LEU A 131 -20.77 0.21 -16.05
CA LEU A 131 -20.98 0.44 -17.47
C LEU A 131 -21.99 -0.57 -18.06
N SER A 132 -21.91 -1.84 -17.66
CA SER A 132 -22.89 -2.85 -18.10
C SER A 132 -24.30 -2.57 -17.58
N LYS A 133 -24.43 -2.01 -16.38
CA LYS A 133 -25.73 -1.67 -15.79
C LYS A 133 -26.39 -0.45 -16.46
N SER A 134 -25.60 0.48 -16.99
CA SER A 134 -26.10 1.66 -17.71
C SER A 134 -26.58 1.37 -19.14
N ARG A 135 -26.25 0.19 -19.69
CA ARG A 135 -26.51 -0.16 -21.09
C ARG A 135 -27.73 -1.07 -21.29
N ASN A 136 -28.31 -1.58 -20.19
CA ASN A 136 -29.58 -2.29 -20.14
C ASN A 136 -30.69 -1.37 -19.62
#